data_AF-A0A258KUG3-F1
#
_entry.id   AF-A0A258KUG3-F1
#
_cell.length_a   1.000
_cell.length_b   1.000
_cell.length_c   1.000
_cell.angle_alpha   90.00
_cell.angle_beta   90.00
_cell.angle_gamma   90.00
#
_symmetry.space_group_name_H-M   'P 1'
#
loop_
_entity.id
_entity.type
_entity.pdbx_description
1 polymer ?
#
loop_
_entity_poly.entity_id
_entity_poly.type
_entity_poly.pdbx_seq_one_letter_code
_entity_poly.pdbx_strand_id
1 'polypeptide(L)'
;MVDFYFGAGALVMILTGLALARLLWGPGPADRMMAAQLLGTGGGAIALLIGTGSGVTAMVDVALLLALLAAFAAVALCAGEPGSKGIHRERIK
;
A
#
# COMPACT_ATOMS: atom_id res chain seq x y z
N MET A 1 26.99 5.73 -8.02
CA MET A 1 25.60 6.26 -8.13
C MET A 1 24.59 5.14 -7.98
N VAL A 2 24.76 4.00 -8.67
CA VAL A 2 23.95 2.78 -8.48
C VAL A 2 23.90 2.29 -7.02
N ASP A 3 25.02 2.37 -6.29
CA ASP A 3 25.11 1.95 -4.88
C ASP A 3 24.16 2.73 -3.97
N PHE A 4 23.90 4.00 -4.29
CA PHE A 4 22.97 4.84 -3.54
C PHE A 4 21.53 4.36 -3.72
N TYR A 5 21.14 3.97 -4.94
CA TYR A 5 19.80 3.45 -5.21
C TYR A 5 19.54 2.13 -4.49
N PHE A 6 20.53 1.23 -4.48
CA PHE A 6 20.42 -0.03 -3.72
C PHE A 6 20.40 0.21 -2.21
N GLY A 7 21.24 1.11 -1.70
CA GLY A 7 21.23 1.48 -0.28
C GLY A 7 19.91 2.09 0.18
N ALA A 8 19.37 3.04 -0.60
CA ALA A 8 18.06 3.63 -0.36
C ALA A 8 16.94 2.59 -0.48
N GLY A 9 17.01 1.70 -1.48
CA GLY A 9 16.05 0.61 -1.67
C GLY A 9 16.01 -0.34 -0.47
N ALA A 10 17.18 -0.74 0.04
CA ALA A 10 17.29 -1.57 1.23
C ALA A 10 16.74 -0.87 2.48
N LEU A 11 17.04 0.42 2.67
CA LEU A 11 16.51 1.22 3.78
C LEU A 11 14.98 1.31 3.73
N VAL A 12 14.42 1.63 2.56
CA VAL A 12 12.95 1.69 2.37
C VAL A 12 12.34 0.31 2.61
N MET A 13 12.96 -0.76 2.12
CA MET A 13 12.50 -2.14 2.35
C MET A 13 12.44 -2.50 3.84
N ILE A 14 13.45 -2.13 4.62
CA ILE A 14 13.48 -2.35 6.07
C ILE A 14 12.37 -1.55 6.76
N LEU A 15 12.23 -0.25 6.45
CA LEU A 15 11.22 0.61 7.07
C LEU A 15 9.80 0.16 6.73
N THR A 16 9.54 -0.15 5.45
CA THR A 16 8.26 -0.69 4.99
C THR A 16 7.97 -2.03 5.67
N GLY A 17 8.95 -2.93 5.77
CA GLY A 17 8.78 -4.22 6.46
C GLY A 17 8.43 -4.07 7.94
N LEU A 18 9.11 -3.17 8.65
CA LEU A 18 8.84 -2.89 10.07
C LEU A 18 7.45 -2.27 10.28
N ALA A 19 7.09 -1.30 9.44
CA ALA A 19 5.78 -0.66 9.51
C ALA A 19 4.66 -1.63 9.15
N LEU A 20 4.85 -2.50 8.15
CA LEU A 20 3.90 -3.57 7.82
C LEU A 20 3.74 -4.58 8.94
N ALA A 21 4.84 -5.05 9.55
CA ALA A 21 4.77 -5.97 10.69
C ALA A 21 3.96 -5.36 11.84
N ARG A 22 4.18 -4.07 12.13
CA ARG A 22 3.41 -3.32 13.12
C ARG A 22 1.92 -3.22 12.76
N LEU A 23 1.60 -2.91 11.51
CA LEU A 23 0.21 -2.76 11.03
C LEU A 23 -0.56 -4.09 10.99
N LEU A 24 0.12 -5.19 10.64
CA LEU A 24 -0.48 -6.54 10.63
C LEU A 24 -0.81 -7.06 12.04
N TRP A 25 -0.08 -6.61 13.06
CA TRP A 25 -0.43 -6.87 14.46
C TRP A 25 -1.55 -5.97 14.99
N GLY A 26 -1.97 -4.93 14.24
CA GLY A 26 -3.10 -4.09 14.59
C GLY A 26 -4.44 -4.84 14.50
N PRO A 27 -5.32 -4.75 15.52
CA PRO A 27 -6.60 -5.43 15.51
C PRO A 27 -7.66 -4.74 14.62
N GLY A 28 -7.43 -3.50 14.17
CA GLY A 28 -8.43 -2.67 13.51
C GLY A 28 -8.56 -2.88 11.98
N PRO A 29 -9.76 -2.75 11.39
CA PRO A 29 -9.96 -2.68 9.94
C PRO A 29 -9.13 -1.55 9.29
N ALA A 30 -9.02 -0.41 9.97
CA ALA A 30 -8.21 0.72 9.53
C ALA A 30 -6.71 0.37 9.45
N ASP A 31 -6.18 -0.43 10.38
CA ASP A 31 -4.78 -0.87 10.36
C ASP A 31 -4.49 -1.76 9.14
N ARG A 32 -5.46 -2.61 8.77
CA ARG A 32 -5.34 -3.46 7.57
C ARG A 32 -5.39 -2.63 6.27
N MET A 33 -6.20 -1.58 6.22
CA MET A 33 -6.23 -0.64 5.10
C MET A 33 -4.90 0.12 4.98
N MET A 34 -4.38 0.62 6.10
CA MET A 34 -3.06 1.26 6.12
C MET A 34 -1.94 0.28 5.76
N ALA A 35 -2.03 -1.00 6.16
CA ALA A 35 -1.09 -2.04 5.75
C ALA A 35 -1.10 -2.26 4.23
N ALA A 36 -2.29 -2.40 3.63
CA ALA A 36 -2.43 -2.58 2.18
C ALA A 36 -1.87 -1.39 1.39
N GLN A 37 -2.15 -0.17 1.86
CA GLN A 37 -1.65 1.04 1.22
C GLN A 37 -0.12 1.20 1.37
N LEU A 38 0.41 0.87 2.55
CA LEU A 38 1.85 0.89 2.82
C LEU A 38 2.59 -0.14 1.97
N LEU A 39 2.04 -1.35 1.81
CA LEU A 39 2.63 -2.40 0.98
C LEU A 39 2.73 -1.94 -0.48
N GLY A 40 1.68 -1.32 -1.01
CA GLY A 40 1.66 -0.84 -2.39
C GLY A 40 2.62 0.32 -2.65
N THR A 41 2.59 1.34 -1.77
CA THR A 41 3.44 2.53 -1.92
C THR A 41 4.91 2.27 -1.58
N GLY A 42 5.18 1.52 -0.51
CA GLY A 42 6.52 1.09 -0.13
C GLY A 42 7.12 0.09 -1.11
N GLY A 43 6.33 -0.91 -1.53
CA GLY A 43 6.73 -1.86 -2.58
C GLY A 43 7.02 -1.17 -3.92
N GLY A 44 6.17 -0.23 -4.32
CA GLY A 44 6.40 0.59 -5.52
C GLY A 44 7.68 1.44 -5.44
N ALA A 45 7.95 2.07 -4.29
CA ALA A 45 9.19 2.83 -4.08
C ALA A 45 10.44 1.94 -4.18
N ILE A 46 10.40 0.74 -3.60
CA ILE A 46 11.50 -0.24 -3.68
C ILE A 46 11.72 -0.68 -5.14
N ALA A 47 10.65 -1.00 -5.87
CA ALA A 47 10.72 -1.37 -7.28
C ALA A 47 11.33 -0.26 -8.14
N LEU A 48 10.93 0.99 -7.93
CA LEU A 48 11.51 2.14 -8.64
C LEU A 48 13.00 2.32 -8.33
N LEU A 49 13.41 2.25 -7.05
CA LEU A 49 14.81 2.40 -6.66
C LEU A 49 15.69 1.28 -7.23
N ILE A 50 15.22 0.04 -7.20
CA ILE A 50 15.95 -1.08 -7.81
C ILE A 50 15.98 -0.95 -9.33
N GLY A 51 14.86 -0.57 -9.95
CA GLY A 51 14.73 -0.37 -11.40
C GLY A 51 15.65 0.71 -11.94
N THR A 52 15.74 1.85 -11.26
CA THR A 52 16.65 2.93 -11.65
C THR A 52 18.11 2.53 -11.46
N GLY A 53 18.43 1.80 -10.38
CA GLY A 53 19.78 1.30 -10.11
C GLY A 53 20.24 0.19 -11.06
N SER A 54 19.31 -0.62 -11.59
CA SER A 54 19.59 -1.73 -12.51
C SER A 54 19.39 -1.38 -13.99
N GLY A 55 18.82 -0.21 -14.31
CA GLY A 55 18.52 0.21 -15.67
C GLY A 55 17.32 -0.53 -16.30
N VAL A 56 16.53 -1.25 -15.50
CA VAL A 56 15.40 -2.05 -15.97
C VAL A 56 14.12 -1.20 -15.90
N THR A 57 13.67 -0.70 -17.05
CA THR A 57 12.46 0.12 -17.16
C THR A 57 11.18 -0.63 -16.83
N ALA A 58 11.15 -1.97 -17.00
CA ALA A 58 10.00 -2.80 -16.64
C ALA A 58 9.62 -2.72 -15.15
N MET A 59 10.52 -2.29 -14.27
CA MET A 59 10.20 -2.07 -12.85
C MET A 59 9.25 -0.88 -12.63
N VAL A 60 9.17 0.05 -13.58
CA VAL A 60 8.19 1.14 -13.55
C VAL A 60 6.78 0.58 -13.71
N ASP A 61 6.57 -0.38 -14.61
CA ASP A 61 5.27 -1.04 -14.79
C ASP A 61 4.85 -1.78 -13.52
N VAL A 62 5.79 -2.47 -12.86
CA VAL A 62 5.56 -3.14 -11.57
C VAL A 62 5.15 -2.12 -10.50
N ALA A 63 5.83 -0.98 -10.42
CA ALA A 63 5.48 0.07 -9.46
C ALA A 63 4.09 0.67 -9.72
N LEU A 64 3.74 0.89 -10.99
CA LEU A 64 2.42 1.38 -11.39
C LEU A 64 1.31 0.37 -11.06
N LEU A 65 1.54 -0.92 -11.32
CA LEU A 65 0.60 -1.98 -10.96
C LEU A 65 0.42 -2.11 -9.45
N LEU A 66 1.50 -2.04 -8.67
CA LEU A 66 1.43 -2.05 -7.21
C LEU A 66 0.64 -0.84 -6.67
N ALA A 67 0.84 0.35 -7.24
CA ALA A 67 0.09 1.54 -6.86
C ALA A 67 -1.41 1.41 -7.19
N LEU A 68 -1.73 0.87 -8.37
CA LEU A 68 -3.11 0.64 -8.79
C LEU A 68 -3.80 -0.41 -7.89
N LEU A 69 -3.12 -1.52 -7.60
CA LEU A 69 -3.61 -2.55 -6.69
C LEU A 69 -3.82 -2.02 -5.27
N ALA A 70 -2.96 -1.14 -4.78
CA ALA A 70 -3.13 -0.49 -3.48
C ALA A 70 -4.42 0.33 -3.40
N ALA A 71 -4.69 1.14 -4.43
CA ALA A 71 -5.92 1.91 -4.53
C ALA A 71 -7.15 1.00 -4.57
N PHE A 72 -7.11 -0.09 -5.34
CA PHE A 72 -8.20 -1.07 -5.36
C PHE A 72 -8.38 -1.78 -4.02
N ALA A 73 -7.28 -2.13 -3.33
CA ALA A 73 -7.35 -2.74 -2.01
C ALA A 73 -8.02 -1.81 -1.00
N ALA A 74 -7.70 -0.52 -1.01
CA ALA A 74 -8.36 0.47 -0.16
C ALA A 74 -9.88 0.53 -0.44
N VAL A 75 -10.29 0.58 -1.70
CA VAL A 75 -11.72 0.58 -2.08
C VAL A 75 -12.40 -0.72 -1.65
N ALA A 76 -11.77 -1.86 -1.86
CA ALA A 76 -12.32 -3.17 -1.49
C ALA A 76 -12.49 -3.33 0.02
N LEU A 77 -11.53 -2.85 0.83
CA LEU A 77 -11.65 -2.87 2.29
C LEU A 77 -12.77 -1.96 2.78
N CYS A 78 -12.87 -0.74 2.24
CA CYS A 78 -13.99 0.17 2.55
C CYS A 78 -15.35 -0.43 2.15
N ALA A 79 -15.43 -1.09 1.00
CA ALA A 79 -16.66 -1.75 0.54
C ALA A 79 -17.02 -2.99 1.37
N GLY A 80 -16.04 -3.63 2.00
CA GLY A 80 -16.19 -4.85 2.80
C GLY A 80 -16.70 -4.61 4.23
N GLU A 81 -16.75 -3.36 4.73
CA GLU A 81 -17.30 -3.06 6.05
C GLU A 81 -18.84 -3.21 6.06
N PRO A 82 -19.43 -4.13 6.86
CA PRO A 82 -20.87 -4.41 6.87
C PRO A 82 -21.79 -3.32 7.47
N GLY A 83 -21.47 -2.03 7.31
CA GLY A 83 -22.05 -0.95 8.11
C GLY A 83 -22.77 0.18 7.38
N SER A 84 -22.70 0.29 6.05
CA SER A 84 -23.32 1.42 5.33
C SER A 84 -24.67 1.05 4.72
N LYS A 85 -25.63 0.62 5.55
CA LYS A 85 -27.05 0.58 5.17
C LYS A 85 -27.83 1.66 5.90
N GLY A 86 -27.96 2.81 5.22
CA GLY A 86 -29.15 3.66 5.20
C GLY A 86 -29.72 4.12 6.54
N ILE A 87 -29.07 5.12 7.16
CA ILE A 87 -29.78 5.96 8.12
C ILE A 87 -30.52 7.03 7.32
N HIS A 88 -31.85 6.93 7.29
CA HIS A 88 -32.87 7.98 7.11
C HIS A 88 -34.01 7.64 6.11
N ARG A 89 -34.77 6.59 6.40
CA ARG A 89 -36.17 6.46 5.93
C ARG A 89 -37.09 6.17 7.10
N GLU A 90 -37.61 7.23 7.71
CA GLU A 90 -38.96 7.36 8.31
C GLU A 90 -38.95 8.48 9.35
N ARG A 91 -39.21 9.70 8.89
CA ARG A 91 -39.71 10.81 9.71
C ARG A 91 -41.07 11.25 9.15
N ILE A 92 -41.98 10.27 9.00
CA ILE A 92 -43.40 10.51 8.78
C ILE A 92 -44.15 9.56 9.72
N LYS A 93 -44.50 10.05 10.89
CA LYS A 93 -45.74 9.77 11.62
C LYS A 93 -45.94 10.91 12.62
#